data_AF-A0A1A6C166-F1
#
_entry.id   AF-A0A1A6C166-F1
#
_cell.length_a   1.000
_cell.length_b   1.000
_cell.length_c   1.000
_cell.angle_alpha   90.00
_cell.angle_beta   90.00
_cell.angle_gamma   90.00
#
_symmetry.space_group_name_H-M   'P 1'
#
loop_
_entity.id
_entity.type
_entity.pdbx_description
1 polymer ?
#
loop_
_entity_poly.entity_id
_entity_poly.type
_entity_poly.pdbx_seq_one_letter_code
_entity_poly.pdbx_strand_id
1 'polypeptide(L)'
;MIHTVMHIRPGSIDIVGSLDPLQVMSITSIAVAARTPQPLKRDSAFTGRTTTRLYADAHAVVKLRTELNFGTRDSRIWAEQAVARERALAVHPPAKTWFVAEAPEGPIIGNVAPRLMPLHAEGGLGDEARRFAALEPLLKQYFSLAARHDRRLDEGLSNFGLDAQERLYYLDDDLYPWDDHTGFAAGLGSWLRAEPAWCAEARIEQLGRWLRTAVLSAWGERHQLHVLGGQLRQVFMPAGPGREAMARLQDLLLARKDARVVIPVAASPALPPVVAADAARFALLADVHANRPALQAVLRDIDARGIASGLVLGDVVGYGPHPRECIAMLRERGYTVIQGNHDYGAATGSTRRGFSTLAREVVEWTRTRLDDDERAWLGALPPHLRGHDWLAVHGAPIDKHFFYAYVYHMTYTLNLDWLEREGVRLAFHGHTHLAGVYARRDGEDLHATGAHFDLANADQALICPGSVGQTRSGTPGAEYAVVDREAGTVDFVRLDYDLEATACDLRAAGLSVDLASRLRAGR
;
A
#
# COMPACT_ATOMS: atom_id res chain seq x y z
N MET A 1 10.88 -39.82 15.07
CA MET A 1 10.81 -40.89 14.04
C MET A 1 12.04 -40.77 13.17
N ILE A 2 12.77 -41.86 12.96
CA ILE A 2 13.94 -41.91 12.10
C ILE A 2 13.46 -41.60 10.67
N HIS A 3 13.89 -40.47 10.09
CA HIS A 3 13.55 -40.12 8.72
C HIS A 3 14.19 -41.14 7.77
N THR A 4 13.39 -42.09 7.27
CA THR A 4 13.85 -43.02 6.22
C THR A 4 14.27 -42.20 5.01
N VAL A 5 15.56 -42.28 4.64
CA VAL A 5 16.10 -41.64 3.43
C VAL A 5 15.36 -42.21 2.22
N MET A 6 14.64 -41.35 1.49
CA MET A 6 14.07 -41.76 0.22
C MET A 6 15.16 -41.84 -0.84
N HIS A 7 15.48 -43.06 -1.24
CA HIS A 7 16.37 -43.29 -2.37
C HIS A 7 15.61 -43.10 -3.69
N ILE A 8 15.70 -41.89 -4.25
CA ILE A 8 15.28 -41.63 -5.63
C ILE A 8 16.35 -42.21 -6.57
N ARG A 9 15.96 -43.14 -7.45
CA ARG A 9 16.87 -43.75 -8.42
C ARG A 9 16.91 -42.87 -9.68
N PRO A 10 18.05 -42.73 -10.38
CA PRO A 10 18.12 -41.97 -11.63
C PRO A 10 17.04 -42.36 -12.65
N GLY A 11 16.79 -43.65 -12.83
CA GLY A 11 15.79 -44.16 -13.77
C GLY A 11 14.33 -43.97 -13.35
N SER A 12 14.07 -43.43 -12.15
CA SER A 12 12.72 -43.10 -11.70
C SER A 12 12.36 -41.62 -11.83
N ILE A 13 13.31 -40.77 -12.28
CA ILE A 13 13.12 -39.31 -12.41
C ILE A 13 12.68 -38.96 -13.83
N ASP A 14 11.57 -38.26 -13.93
CA ASP A 14 11.04 -37.63 -15.14
C ASP A 14 11.17 -36.11 -15.00
N ILE A 15 11.99 -35.48 -15.84
CA ILE A 15 12.15 -34.02 -15.85
C ILE A 15 10.94 -33.39 -16.51
N VAL A 16 10.26 -32.53 -15.75
CA VAL A 16 9.07 -31.82 -16.24
C VAL A 16 9.48 -30.54 -16.95
N GLY A 17 10.40 -29.77 -16.37
CA GLY A 17 10.95 -28.57 -17.00
C GLY A 17 11.76 -27.70 -16.05
N SER A 18 12.63 -26.87 -16.62
CA SER A 18 13.40 -25.84 -15.91
C SER A 18 12.82 -24.45 -16.14
N LEU A 19 13.21 -23.47 -15.32
CA LEU A 19 12.75 -22.10 -15.52
C LEU A 19 13.34 -21.48 -16.80
N ASP A 20 14.63 -21.71 -17.06
CA ASP A 20 15.25 -21.48 -18.37
C ASP A 20 15.45 -22.84 -19.08
N PRO A 21 14.79 -23.11 -20.22
CA PRO A 21 14.95 -24.35 -20.98
C PRO A 21 16.40 -24.69 -21.37
N LEU A 22 17.30 -23.71 -21.41
CA LEU A 22 18.71 -23.90 -21.71
C LEU A 22 19.55 -24.28 -20.48
N GLN A 23 18.98 -24.15 -19.28
CA GLN A 23 19.64 -24.43 -18.00
C GLN A 23 18.84 -25.49 -17.25
N VAL A 24 19.09 -26.77 -17.55
CA VAL A 24 18.41 -27.91 -16.92
C VAL A 24 19.37 -28.62 -15.97
N MET A 25 18.94 -28.83 -14.72
CA MET A 25 19.68 -29.67 -13.77
C MET A 25 19.59 -31.14 -14.18
N SER A 26 20.73 -31.82 -14.28
CA SER A 26 20.76 -33.21 -14.76
C SER A 26 20.11 -34.19 -13.78
N ILE A 27 19.56 -35.29 -14.30
CA ILE A 27 19.03 -36.41 -13.49
C ILE A 27 20.09 -36.92 -12.51
N THR A 28 21.36 -37.00 -12.94
CA THR A 28 22.48 -37.41 -12.09
C THR A 28 22.66 -36.44 -10.92
N SER A 29 22.61 -35.13 -11.17
CA SER A 29 22.72 -34.10 -10.13
C SER A 29 21.60 -34.23 -9.09
N ILE A 30 20.35 -34.46 -9.54
CA ILE A 30 19.20 -34.68 -8.66
C ILE A 30 19.42 -35.92 -7.78
N ALA A 31 19.79 -37.05 -8.39
CA ALA A 31 19.96 -38.32 -7.70
C ALA A 31 21.16 -38.35 -6.74
N VAL A 32 22.19 -37.53 -6.98
CA VAL A 32 23.33 -37.36 -6.06
C VAL A 32 22.93 -36.49 -4.88
N ALA A 33 22.35 -35.32 -5.12
CA ALA A 33 21.94 -34.40 -4.05
C ALA A 33 20.89 -35.03 -3.13
N ALA A 34 19.95 -35.82 -3.68
CA ALA A 34 18.92 -36.55 -2.94
C ALA A 34 19.43 -37.62 -1.96
N ARG A 35 20.76 -37.83 -1.85
CA ARG A 35 21.37 -38.79 -0.90
C ARG A 35 21.67 -38.17 0.46
N THR A 36 21.71 -36.85 0.56
CA THR A 36 22.18 -36.13 1.75
C THR A 36 21.03 -35.32 2.35
N PRO A 37 20.20 -35.93 3.22
CA PRO A 37 19.08 -35.25 3.84
C PRO A 37 19.57 -34.10 4.72
N GLN A 38 18.84 -32.99 4.70
CA GLN A 38 19.14 -31.80 5.48
C GLN A 38 18.06 -31.63 6.56
N PRO A 39 18.45 -31.42 7.83
CA PRO A 39 17.48 -31.14 8.88
C PRO A 39 16.88 -29.76 8.67
N LEU A 40 15.55 -29.66 8.75
CA LEU A 40 14.87 -28.37 8.88
C LEU A 40 14.84 -28.00 10.36
N LYS A 41 15.76 -27.12 10.77
CA LYS A 41 15.79 -26.56 12.13
C LYS A 41 15.79 -25.04 12.05
N ARG A 42 15.14 -24.41 13.04
CA ARG A 42 15.28 -22.96 13.29
C ARG A 42 16.78 -22.67 13.48
N ASP A 43 17.28 -21.64 12.80
CA ASP A 43 18.70 -21.21 12.81
C ASP A 43 19.72 -22.17 12.17
N SER A 44 19.26 -23.07 11.28
CA SER A 44 20.14 -23.89 10.44
C SER A 44 20.30 -23.35 9.01
N ALA A 45 21.14 -24.00 8.19
CA ALA A 45 21.33 -23.62 6.79
C ALA A 45 20.03 -23.63 5.97
N PHE A 46 19.00 -24.33 6.45
CA PHE A 46 17.70 -24.44 5.78
C PHE A 46 16.53 -24.27 6.76
N THR A 47 15.58 -23.42 6.38
CA THR A 47 14.31 -23.20 7.06
C THR A 47 13.17 -23.58 6.12
N GLY A 48 12.07 -24.15 6.63
CA GLY A 48 10.93 -24.55 5.78
C GLY A 48 9.88 -25.39 6.50
N ARG A 49 8.85 -25.82 5.78
CA ARG A 49 7.77 -26.68 6.30
C ARG A 49 8.30 -28.06 6.68
N THR A 50 7.88 -28.57 7.84
CA THR A 50 8.28 -29.91 8.33
C THR A 50 7.84 -31.06 7.41
N THR A 51 6.88 -30.82 6.53
CA THR A 51 6.38 -31.78 5.54
C THR A 51 7.20 -31.83 4.25
N THR A 52 8.05 -30.82 4.00
CA THR A 52 8.96 -30.80 2.85
C THR A 52 10.23 -31.53 3.21
N ARG A 53 10.63 -32.51 2.39
CA ARG A 53 11.92 -33.20 2.59
C ARG A 53 12.98 -32.50 1.78
N LEU A 54 14.00 -32.02 2.48
CA LEU A 54 15.11 -31.30 1.89
C LEU A 54 16.35 -32.19 1.82
N TYR A 55 17.03 -32.14 0.68
CA TYR A 55 18.30 -32.78 0.45
C TYR A 55 19.25 -31.78 -0.19
N ALA A 56 20.54 -31.84 0.12
CA ALA A 56 21.51 -30.96 -0.50
C ALA A 56 22.92 -31.54 -0.47
N ASP A 57 23.67 -31.31 -1.54
CA ASP A 57 25.11 -31.52 -1.61
C ASP A 57 25.85 -30.17 -1.78
N ALA A 58 27.11 -30.18 -2.21
CA ALA A 58 27.89 -28.96 -2.42
C ALA A 58 27.37 -28.07 -3.57
N HIS A 59 26.56 -28.60 -4.48
CA HIS A 59 26.19 -27.96 -5.75
C HIS A 59 24.69 -27.75 -5.94
N ALA A 60 23.85 -28.58 -5.31
CA ALA A 60 22.42 -28.57 -5.54
C ALA A 60 21.61 -28.76 -4.25
N VAL A 61 20.40 -28.21 -4.26
CA VAL A 61 19.38 -28.38 -3.23
C VAL A 61 18.16 -28.99 -3.90
N VAL A 62 17.72 -30.14 -3.39
CA VAL A 62 16.52 -30.86 -3.82
C VAL A 62 15.44 -30.74 -2.75
N LYS A 63 14.25 -30.34 -3.17
CA LYS A 63 13.04 -30.28 -2.34
C LYS A 63 12.03 -31.29 -2.85
N LEU A 64 11.54 -32.16 -1.96
CA LEU A 64 10.46 -33.09 -2.26
C LEU A 64 9.18 -32.68 -1.53
N ARG A 65 8.08 -32.59 -2.28
CA ARG A 65 6.74 -32.18 -1.81
C ARG A 65 5.94 -33.41 -1.39
N THR A 66 6.33 -34.04 -0.27
CA THR A 66 5.70 -35.30 0.19
C THR A 66 4.28 -35.15 0.73
N GLU A 67 3.79 -33.91 0.90
CA GLU A 67 2.41 -33.62 1.25
C GLU A 67 1.42 -33.74 0.09
N LEU A 68 1.91 -33.78 -1.15
CA LEU A 68 1.08 -33.90 -2.36
C LEU A 68 0.89 -35.38 -2.69
N ASN A 69 -0.37 -35.84 -2.74
CA ASN A 69 -0.72 -37.21 -3.09
C ASN A 69 -1.58 -37.23 -4.35
N PHE A 70 -0.93 -37.40 -5.49
CA PHE A 70 -1.55 -37.40 -6.82
C PHE A 70 -1.13 -38.64 -7.61
N GLY A 71 -1.90 -39.03 -8.62
CA GLY A 71 -1.43 -40.00 -9.61
C GLY A 71 -0.33 -39.43 -10.50
N THR A 72 0.34 -40.27 -11.31
CA THR A 72 1.49 -39.85 -12.15
C THR A 72 1.11 -38.72 -13.12
N ARG A 73 -0.05 -38.83 -13.78
CA ARG A 73 -0.55 -37.80 -14.70
C ARG A 73 -0.77 -36.46 -14.00
N ASP A 74 -1.49 -36.47 -12.88
CA ASP A 74 -1.83 -35.25 -12.14
C ASP A 74 -0.58 -34.63 -11.49
N SER A 75 0.38 -35.45 -11.06
CA SER A 75 1.68 -35.00 -10.56
C SER A 75 2.45 -34.21 -11.62
N ARG A 76 2.47 -34.72 -12.85
CA ARG A 76 3.11 -34.05 -13.98
C ARG A 76 2.41 -32.74 -14.33
N ILE A 77 1.08 -32.73 -14.43
CA ILE A 77 0.29 -31.52 -14.71
C ILE A 77 0.56 -30.45 -13.64
N TRP A 78 0.58 -30.84 -12.36
CA TRP A 78 0.86 -29.93 -11.26
C TRP A 78 2.26 -29.31 -11.40
N ALA A 79 3.27 -30.12 -11.71
CA ALA A 79 4.64 -29.65 -11.90
C ALA A 79 4.79 -28.74 -13.13
N GLU A 80 4.08 -29.03 -14.23
CA GLU A 80 4.03 -28.16 -15.42
C GLU A 80 3.44 -26.78 -15.07
N GLN A 81 2.35 -26.76 -14.29
CA GLN A 81 1.77 -25.52 -13.78
C GLN A 81 2.72 -24.78 -12.84
N ALA A 82 3.50 -25.49 -12.03
CA ALA A 82 4.52 -24.88 -11.17
C ALA A 82 5.63 -24.22 -11.99
N VAL A 83 6.16 -24.88 -13.03
CA VAL A 83 7.15 -24.29 -13.95
C VAL A 83 6.60 -23.04 -14.62
N ALA A 84 5.39 -23.11 -15.18
CA ALA A 84 4.77 -21.97 -15.85
C ALA A 84 4.57 -20.78 -14.90
N ARG A 85 4.08 -21.05 -13.69
CA ARG A 85 3.91 -20.04 -12.64
C ARG A 85 5.25 -19.41 -12.25
N GLU A 86 6.26 -20.21 -11.94
CA GLU A 86 7.56 -19.72 -11.46
C GLU A 86 8.35 -18.95 -12.53
N ARG A 87 8.22 -19.32 -13.82
CA ARG A 87 8.75 -18.55 -14.93
C ARG A 87 8.16 -17.14 -14.99
N ALA A 88 6.85 -17.01 -14.75
CA ALA A 88 6.17 -15.72 -14.76
C ALA A 88 6.60 -14.81 -13.60
N LEU A 89 7.04 -15.38 -12.47
CA LEU A 89 7.52 -14.62 -11.30
C LEU A 89 8.92 -14.05 -11.51
N ALA A 90 9.80 -14.78 -12.21
CA ALA A 90 11.19 -14.40 -12.47
C ALA A 90 12.01 -14.08 -11.19
N VAL A 91 11.76 -14.79 -10.09
CA VAL A 91 12.48 -14.61 -8.81
C VAL A 91 13.41 -15.76 -8.42
N HIS A 92 13.26 -16.91 -9.05
CA HIS A 92 14.04 -18.11 -8.75
C HIS A 92 15.23 -18.26 -9.70
N PRO A 93 16.23 -19.11 -9.36
CA PRO A 93 17.37 -19.36 -10.23
C PRO A 93 16.92 -19.94 -11.59
N PRO A 94 17.49 -19.50 -12.73
CA PRO A 94 17.12 -20.01 -14.06
C PRO A 94 17.24 -21.54 -14.19
N ALA A 95 18.23 -22.11 -13.53
CA ALA A 95 18.47 -23.56 -13.53
C ALA A 95 17.49 -24.37 -12.63
N LYS A 96 16.60 -23.72 -11.86
CA LYS A 96 15.62 -24.43 -11.04
C LYS A 96 14.78 -25.33 -11.95
N THR A 97 14.76 -26.62 -11.63
CA THR A 97 14.18 -27.68 -12.46
C THR A 97 13.18 -28.48 -11.66
N TRP A 98 11.96 -28.59 -12.16
CA TRP A 98 10.89 -29.43 -11.60
C TRP A 98 10.92 -30.83 -12.23
N PHE A 99 10.65 -31.83 -11.41
CA PHE A 99 10.63 -33.24 -11.80
C PHE A 99 9.56 -34.02 -11.03
N VAL A 100 9.18 -35.16 -11.58
CA VAL A 100 8.40 -36.19 -10.89
C VAL A 100 9.29 -37.42 -10.73
N ALA A 101 9.31 -38.00 -9.54
CA ALA A 101 10.06 -39.22 -9.26
C ALA A 101 9.11 -40.34 -8.85
N GLU A 102 9.16 -41.49 -9.53
CA GLU A 102 8.43 -42.68 -9.12
C GLU A 102 9.06 -43.25 -7.84
N ALA A 103 8.23 -43.48 -6.82
CA ALA A 103 8.63 -44.06 -5.54
C ALA A 103 7.65 -45.17 -5.11
N PRO A 104 8.03 -46.06 -4.16
CA PRO A 104 7.18 -47.19 -3.75
C PRO A 104 5.80 -46.79 -3.22
N GLU A 105 5.68 -45.60 -2.65
CA GLU A 105 4.41 -45.06 -2.10
C GLU A 105 3.61 -44.24 -3.12
N GLY A 106 4.10 -44.10 -4.35
CA GLY A 106 3.51 -43.29 -5.41
C GLY A 106 4.49 -42.26 -6.01
N PRO A 107 4.09 -41.53 -7.05
CA PRO A 107 4.89 -40.49 -7.66
C PRO A 107 5.07 -39.31 -6.71
N ILE A 108 6.27 -38.74 -6.70
CA ILE A 108 6.63 -37.61 -5.85
C ILE A 108 7.05 -36.44 -6.71
N ILE A 109 6.43 -35.29 -6.45
CA ILE A 109 6.81 -34.04 -7.08
C ILE A 109 8.01 -33.46 -6.33
N GLY A 110 9.04 -33.06 -7.07
CA GLY A 110 10.20 -32.39 -6.52
C GLY A 110 10.70 -31.27 -7.42
N ASN A 111 11.53 -30.40 -6.85
CA ASN A 111 12.35 -29.47 -7.60
C ASN A 111 13.79 -29.53 -7.12
N VAL A 112 14.70 -29.16 -8.02
CA VAL A 112 16.12 -28.99 -7.74
C VAL A 112 16.55 -27.59 -8.15
N ALA A 113 17.38 -26.95 -7.35
CA ALA A 113 18.00 -25.66 -7.67
C ALA A 113 19.50 -25.71 -7.37
N PRO A 114 20.31 -24.86 -8.02
CA PRO A 114 21.71 -24.66 -7.62
C PRO A 114 21.79 -24.25 -6.15
N ARG A 115 22.81 -24.75 -5.45
CA ARG A 115 23.10 -24.32 -4.10
C ARG A 115 23.68 -22.92 -4.13
N LEU A 116 22.90 -21.94 -3.67
CA LEU A 116 23.30 -20.54 -3.57
C LEU A 116 23.90 -20.22 -2.21
N MET A 117 24.58 -19.08 -2.13
CA MET A 117 25.11 -18.53 -0.89
C MET A 117 23.97 -17.82 -0.12
N PRO A 118 23.51 -18.34 1.03
CA PRO A 118 22.37 -17.77 1.74
C PRO A 118 22.72 -16.45 2.45
N LEU A 119 21.73 -15.57 2.63
CA LEU A 119 21.95 -14.27 3.28
C LEU A 119 21.99 -14.32 4.81
N HIS A 120 21.49 -15.36 5.47
CA HIS A 120 21.31 -15.39 6.95
C HIS A 120 22.42 -16.07 7.76
N ALA A 121 23.33 -16.83 7.15
CA ALA A 121 24.24 -17.71 7.89
C ALA A 121 25.62 -17.09 8.21
N GLU A 122 26.17 -17.38 9.40
CA GLU A 122 27.56 -17.04 9.80
C GLU A 122 28.63 -17.70 8.90
N GLY A 123 28.27 -18.73 8.12
CA GLY A 123 29.10 -19.33 7.06
C GLY A 123 28.58 -19.10 5.63
N GLY A 124 27.64 -18.15 5.44
CA GLY A 124 27.11 -17.71 4.15
C GLY A 124 27.99 -16.63 3.52
N LEU A 125 27.44 -15.44 3.25
CA LEU A 125 28.26 -14.30 2.79
C LEU A 125 29.39 -13.93 3.76
N GLY A 126 29.25 -14.25 5.05
CA GLY A 126 30.23 -14.05 6.13
C GLY A 126 30.53 -12.59 6.48
N ASP A 127 30.38 -11.70 5.51
CA ASP A 127 30.59 -10.25 5.59
C ASP A 127 29.25 -9.53 5.74
N GLU A 128 29.08 -8.81 6.85
CA GLU A 128 27.96 -7.91 7.11
C GLU A 128 27.72 -6.93 5.96
N ALA A 129 28.78 -6.36 5.38
CA ALA A 129 28.66 -5.33 4.37
C ALA A 129 28.06 -5.89 3.07
N ARG A 130 28.45 -7.12 2.70
CA ARG A 130 27.87 -7.83 1.55
C ARG A 130 26.42 -8.22 1.81
N ARG A 131 26.06 -8.66 3.03
CA ARG A 131 24.67 -8.95 3.39
C ARG A 131 23.79 -7.69 3.32
N PHE A 132 24.30 -6.57 3.82
CA PHE A 132 23.61 -5.28 3.71
C PHE A 132 23.44 -4.84 2.25
N ALA A 133 24.49 -4.98 1.42
CA ALA A 133 24.42 -4.65 -0.01
C ALA A 133 23.38 -5.51 -0.77
N ALA A 134 23.19 -6.77 -0.37
CA ALA A 134 22.19 -7.66 -0.96
C ALA A 134 20.75 -7.22 -0.70
N LEU A 135 20.49 -6.31 0.26
CA LEU A 135 19.16 -5.76 0.48
C LEU A 135 18.69 -4.94 -0.74
N GLU A 136 19.56 -4.23 -1.46
CA GLU A 136 19.13 -3.43 -2.61
C GLU A 136 18.42 -4.27 -3.69
N PRO A 137 19.03 -5.34 -4.26
CA PRO A 137 18.33 -6.19 -5.22
C PRO A 137 17.14 -6.92 -4.60
N LEU A 138 17.17 -7.22 -3.30
CA LEU A 138 16.04 -7.86 -2.58
C LEU A 138 14.81 -6.97 -2.60
N LEU A 139 14.97 -5.71 -2.22
CA LEU A 139 13.88 -4.73 -2.21
C LEU A 139 13.30 -4.55 -3.62
N LYS A 140 14.17 -4.44 -4.63
CA LYS A 140 13.74 -4.33 -6.04
C LYS A 140 12.89 -5.54 -6.47
N GLN A 141 13.38 -6.75 -6.18
CA GLN A 141 12.68 -8.00 -6.52
C GLN A 141 11.35 -8.14 -5.75
N TYR A 142 11.37 -7.88 -4.45
CA TYR A 142 10.20 -8.00 -3.56
C TYR A 142 9.06 -7.08 -4.00
N PHE A 143 9.33 -5.78 -4.15
CA PHE A 143 8.28 -4.81 -4.51
C PHE A 143 7.84 -4.94 -5.98
N SER A 144 8.76 -5.26 -6.90
CA SER A 144 8.37 -5.53 -8.29
C SER A 144 7.43 -6.74 -8.40
N LEU A 145 7.66 -7.80 -7.61
CA LEU A 145 6.78 -8.96 -7.58
C LEU A 145 5.41 -8.60 -6.99
N ALA A 146 5.39 -7.83 -5.89
CA ALA A 146 4.16 -7.34 -5.29
C ALA A 146 3.29 -6.52 -6.25
N ALA A 147 3.88 -5.53 -6.92
CA ALA A 147 3.15 -4.68 -7.86
C ALA A 147 2.60 -5.44 -9.07
N ARG A 148 3.34 -6.43 -9.59
CA ARG A 148 2.96 -7.18 -10.80
C ARG A 148 1.99 -8.32 -10.53
N HIS A 149 2.13 -9.00 -9.40
CA HIS A 149 1.45 -10.27 -9.15
C HIS A 149 0.50 -10.25 -7.94
N ASP A 150 0.43 -9.16 -7.17
CA ASP A 150 -0.39 -9.09 -5.93
C ASP A 150 -0.06 -10.24 -4.97
N ARG A 151 1.26 -10.52 -4.85
CA ARG A 151 1.85 -11.54 -3.99
C ARG A 151 3.05 -10.97 -3.25
N ARG A 152 3.48 -11.61 -2.16
CA ARG A 152 4.75 -11.31 -1.50
C ARG A 152 5.58 -12.57 -1.30
N LEU A 153 6.88 -12.34 -1.23
CA LEU A 153 7.87 -13.31 -0.78
C LEU A 153 7.85 -13.39 0.75
N ASP A 154 8.33 -14.50 1.32
CA ASP A 154 8.69 -14.53 2.74
C ASP A 154 9.94 -13.68 2.98
N GLU A 155 9.88 -12.77 3.95
CA GLU A 155 10.92 -11.79 4.25
C GLU A 155 12.12 -12.37 5.01
N GLY A 156 12.08 -13.64 5.42
CA GLY A 156 13.21 -14.29 6.06
C GLY A 156 14.44 -14.27 5.16
N LEU A 157 15.56 -13.71 5.62
CA LEU A 157 16.81 -13.64 4.85
C LEU A 157 17.33 -15.04 4.47
N SER A 158 16.90 -16.10 5.16
CA SER A 158 17.19 -17.49 4.80
C SER A 158 16.53 -17.96 3.50
N ASN A 159 15.50 -17.26 3.05
CA ASN A 159 14.78 -17.55 1.82
C ASN A 159 15.41 -16.83 0.61
N PHE A 160 16.57 -16.20 0.78
CA PHE A 160 17.29 -15.51 -0.28
C PHE A 160 18.74 -15.98 -0.36
N GLY A 161 19.26 -16.04 -1.58
CA GLY A 161 20.67 -16.37 -1.81
C GLY A 161 21.24 -15.72 -3.06
N LEU A 162 22.57 -15.63 -3.07
CA LEU A 162 23.36 -15.11 -4.18
C LEU A 162 24.03 -16.24 -4.95
N ASP A 163 24.09 -16.10 -6.27
CA ASP A 163 24.96 -16.92 -7.10
C ASP A 163 26.41 -16.40 -7.13
N ALA A 164 27.28 -17.07 -7.89
CA ALA A 164 28.69 -16.70 -8.02
C ALA A 164 28.91 -15.33 -8.70
N GLN A 165 27.88 -14.77 -9.36
CA GLN A 165 27.88 -13.45 -9.97
C GLN A 165 27.14 -12.40 -9.11
N GLU A 166 26.87 -12.74 -7.84
CA GLU A 166 26.15 -11.89 -6.88
C GLU A 166 24.72 -11.51 -7.32
N ARG A 167 24.09 -12.35 -8.16
CA ARG A 167 22.67 -12.19 -8.51
C ARG A 167 21.79 -12.82 -7.44
N LEU A 168 20.78 -12.09 -7.01
CA LEU A 168 19.85 -12.48 -5.97
C LEU A 168 18.71 -13.34 -6.51
N TYR A 169 18.43 -14.43 -5.79
CA TYR A 169 17.28 -15.28 -6.05
C TYR A 169 16.52 -15.63 -4.77
N TYR A 170 15.21 -15.76 -4.90
CA TYR A 170 14.32 -16.31 -3.89
C TYR A 170 14.37 -17.84 -3.92
N LEU A 171 14.61 -18.42 -2.75
CA LEU A 171 14.91 -19.82 -2.56
C LEU A 171 13.70 -20.63 -2.11
N ASP A 172 12.65 -20.01 -1.57
CA ASP A 172 11.43 -20.73 -1.16
C ASP A 172 10.50 -20.98 -2.36
N ASP A 173 9.55 -21.91 -2.21
CA ASP A 173 8.57 -22.27 -3.24
C ASP A 173 7.18 -21.67 -2.95
N ASP A 174 7.01 -21.09 -1.76
CA ASP A 174 5.76 -20.51 -1.31
C ASP A 174 5.72 -18.99 -1.53
N LEU A 175 4.53 -18.51 -1.87
CA LEU A 175 4.18 -17.10 -1.97
C LEU A 175 2.95 -16.82 -1.13
N TYR A 176 2.86 -15.60 -0.63
CA TYR A 176 1.74 -15.14 0.19
C TYR A 176 0.93 -14.08 -0.56
N PRO A 177 -0.37 -13.91 -0.28
CA PRO A 177 -1.12 -12.75 -0.75
C PRO A 177 -0.42 -11.46 -0.35
N TRP A 178 -0.43 -10.46 -1.24
CA TRP A 178 0.07 -9.14 -0.89
C TRP A 178 -0.76 -8.55 0.26
N ASP A 179 -0.08 -8.05 1.30
CA ASP A 179 -0.72 -7.57 2.54
C ASP A 179 -0.55 -6.06 2.78
N ASP A 180 -0.19 -5.32 1.72
CA ASP A 180 0.10 -3.88 1.76
C ASP A 180 1.21 -3.54 2.77
N HIS A 181 2.37 -4.17 2.59
CA HIS A 181 3.62 -3.94 3.33
C HIS A 181 3.65 -4.40 4.78
N THR A 182 2.57 -4.98 5.33
CA THR A 182 2.56 -5.44 6.72
C THR A 182 3.63 -6.50 6.99
N GLY A 183 3.70 -7.55 6.16
CA GLY A 183 4.73 -8.58 6.26
C GLY A 183 6.15 -8.01 6.09
N PHE A 184 6.31 -7.14 5.09
CA PHE A 184 7.57 -6.45 4.82
C PHE A 184 8.08 -5.64 6.02
N ALA A 185 7.23 -4.79 6.60
CA ALA A 185 7.58 -3.93 7.72
C ALA A 185 8.01 -4.75 8.95
N ALA A 186 7.27 -5.82 9.25
CA ALA A 186 7.63 -6.75 10.33
C ALA A 186 8.98 -7.45 10.07
N GLY A 187 9.20 -7.90 8.83
CA GLY A 187 10.46 -8.50 8.37
C GLY A 187 11.63 -7.55 8.54
N LEU A 188 11.50 -6.31 8.08
CA LEU A 188 12.53 -5.28 8.22
C LEU A 188 12.85 -4.98 9.69
N GLY A 189 11.84 -4.89 10.55
CA GLY A 189 12.06 -4.76 11.99
C GLY A 189 12.85 -5.94 12.57
N SER A 190 12.59 -7.16 12.09
CA SER A 190 13.36 -8.35 12.47
C SER A 190 14.82 -8.26 12.04
N TRP A 191 15.07 -7.82 10.80
CA TRP A 191 16.42 -7.64 10.27
C TRP A 191 17.23 -6.65 11.09
N LEU A 192 16.67 -5.47 11.39
CA LEU A 192 17.36 -4.43 12.17
C LEU A 192 17.64 -4.86 13.61
N ARG A 193 16.78 -5.72 14.21
CA ARG A 193 17.04 -6.30 15.53
C ARG A 193 18.15 -7.35 15.50
N ALA A 194 18.20 -8.16 14.43
CA ALA A 194 19.21 -9.19 14.27
C ALA A 194 20.60 -8.60 13.95
N GLU A 195 20.65 -7.48 13.23
CA GLU A 195 21.88 -6.84 12.76
C GLU A 195 21.98 -5.38 13.23
N PRO A 196 22.41 -5.11 14.48
CA PRO A 196 22.49 -3.75 15.02
C PRO A 196 23.38 -2.80 14.20
N ALA A 197 24.38 -3.32 13.49
CA ALA A 197 25.23 -2.54 12.59
C ALA A 197 24.44 -1.85 11.46
N TRP A 198 23.30 -2.42 11.05
CA TRP A 198 22.42 -1.84 10.03
C TRP A 198 21.65 -0.63 10.53
N CYS A 199 21.58 -0.43 11.85
CA CYS A 199 20.96 0.74 12.46
C CYS A 199 21.87 1.98 12.46
N ALA A 200 23.11 1.87 12.01
CA ALA A 200 24.00 3.03 11.86
C ALA A 200 23.41 4.05 10.89
N GLU A 201 23.57 5.35 11.18
CA GLU A 201 22.95 6.43 10.42
C GLU A 201 23.18 6.33 8.91
N ALA A 202 24.44 6.15 8.49
CA ALA A 202 24.79 6.00 7.07
C ALA A 202 24.11 4.79 6.39
N ARG A 203 23.92 3.68 7.13
CA ARG A 203 23.21 2.49 6.63
C ARG A 203 21.72 2.77 6.49
N ILE A 204 21.11 3.42 7.47
CA ILE A 204 19.70 3.80 7.43
C ILE A 204 19.41 4.79 6.31
N GLU A 205 20.29 5.76 6.06
CA GLU A 205 20.15 6.66 4.91
C GLU A 205 20.23 5.91 3.58
N GLN A 206 21.16 4.97 3.44
CA GLN A 206 21.28 4.14 2.25
C GLN A 206 20.04 3.26 2.05
N LEU A 207 19.57 2.60 3.10
CA LEU A 207 18.39 1.74 3.08
C LEU A 207 17.12 2.54 2.74
N GLY A 208 16.96 3.73 3.32
CA GLY A 208 15.85 4.63 3.00
C GLY A 208 15.81 5.00 1.52
N ARG A 209 16.98 5.31 0.92
CA ARG A 209 17.09 5.55 -0.54
C ARG A 209 16.69 4.33 -1.37
N TRP A 210 17.16 3.14 -0.99
CA TRP A 210 16.83 1.90 -1.70
C TRP A 210 15.35 1.56 -1.61
N LEU A 211 14.75 1.63 -0.41
CA LEU A 211 13.32 1.41 -0.19
C LEU A 211 12.49 2.36 -1.05
N ARG A 212 12.78 3.66 -0.97
CA ARG A 212 12.07 4.68 -1.73
C ARG A 212 12.16 4.42 -3.24
N THR A 213 13.36 4.15 -3.74
CA THR A 213 13.60 3.85 -5.15
C THR A 213 12.84 2.59 -5.59
N ALA A 214 12.88 1.52 -4.79
CA ALA A 214 12.24 0.25 -5.13
C ALA A 214 10.71 0.36 -5.14
N VAL A 215 10.12 1.04 -4.15
CA VAL A 215 8.67 1.28 -4.09
C VAL A 215 8.21 2.17 -5.24
N LEU A 216 8.89 3.30 -5.48
CA LEU A 216 8.55 4.20 -6.60
C LEU A 216 8.72 3.52 -7.96
N SER A 217 9.73 2.67 -8.13
CA SER A 217 9.93 1.92 -9.38
C SER A 217 8.87 0.84 -9.59
N ALA A 218 8.35 0.25 -8.52
CA ALA A 218 7.36 -0.82 -8.59
C ALA A 218 5.95 -0.31 -8.91
N TRP A 219 5.51 0.79 -8.29
CA TRP A 219 4.16 1.33 -8.48
C TRP A 219 4.08 2.63 -9.28
N GLY A 220 5.19 3.36 -9.44
CA GLY A 220 5.22 4.64 -10.18
C GLY A 220 4.59 5.81 -9.44
N GLU A 221 4.31 5.68 -8.14
CA GLU A 221 3.46 6.59 -7.39
C GLU A 221 3.87 6.65 -5.91
N ARG A 222 3.53 7.75 -5.20
CA ARG A 222 4.05 8.04 -3.84
C ARG A 222 3.19 7.47 -2.71
N HIS A 223 1.93 7.16 -2.94
CA HIS A 223 0.99 6.61 -1.96
C HIS A 223 1.54 5.35 -1.28
N GLN A 224 2.11 4.40 -2.03
CA GLN A 224 2.73 3.21 -1.42
C GLN A 224 3.83 3.55 -0.38
N LEU A 225 4.53 4.68 -0.51
CA LEU A 225 5.51 5.11 0.51
C LEU A 225 4.82 5.52 1.82
N HIS A 226 3.63 6.13 1.73
CA HIS A 226 2.83 6.48 2.90
C HIS A 226 2.25 5.24 3.58
N VAL A 227 1.77 4.26 2.80
CA VAL A 227 1.29 2.98 3.34
C VAL A 227 2.45 2.26 4.05
N LEU A 228 3.60 2.11 3.40
CA LEU A 228 4.79 1.51 4.00
C LEU A 228 5.24 2.26 5.26
N GLY A 229 5.35 3.59 5.21
CA GLY A 229 5.71 4.41 6.37
C GLY A 229 4.75 4.22 7.56
N GLY A 230 3.44 4.11 7.28
CA GLY A 230 2.43 3.77 8.28
C GLY A 230 2.63 2.38 8.89
N GLN A 231 2.93 1.36 8.07
CA GLN A 231 3.22 0.01 8.58
C GLN A 231 4.49 -0.02 9.43
N LEU A 232 5.53 0.71 9.04
CA LEU A 232 6.78 0.80 9.81
C LEU A 232 6.58 1.43 11.20
N ARG A 233 5.66 2.39 11.33
CA ARG A 233 5.30 2.98 12.63
C ARG A 233 4.72 1.96 13.61
N GLN A 234 4.00 0.96 13.10
CA GLN A 234 3.34 -0.07 13.90
C GLN A 234 4.33 -1.17 14.34
N VAL A 235 5.56 -1.17 13.82
CA VAL A 235 6.58 -2.15 14.20
C VAL A 235 7.17 -1.79 15.56
N PHE A 236 6.96 -2.66 16.55
CA PHE A 236 7.59 -2.51 17.85
C PHE A 236 9.12 -2.57 17.75
N MET A 237 9.78 -1.51 18.22
CA MET A 237 11.22 -1.44 18.41
C MET A 237 11.54 -1.08 19.87
N PRO A 238 12.34 -1.90 20.58
CA PRO A 238 12.87 -1.54 21.90
C PRO A 238 13.59 -0.19 21.87
N ALA A 239 13.67 0.49 23.01
CA ALA A 239 14.45 1.73 23.11
C ALA A 239 15.93 1.48 22.72
N GLY A 240 16.50 2.41 21.95
CA GLY A 240 17.87 2.31 21.44
C GLY A 240 17.97 2.55 19.93
N PRO A 241 19.13 2.21 19.32
CA PRO A 241 19.46 2.56 17.93
C PRO A 241 18.43 2.08 16.90
N GLY A 242 17.83 0.91 17.11
CA GLY A 242 16.82 0.37 16.20
C GLY A 242 15.52 1.20 16.14
N ARG A 243 15.12 1.82 17.26
CA ARG A 243 13.94 2.71 17.29
C ARG A 243 14.23 4.01 16.55
N GLU A 244 15.40 4.60 16.78
CA GLU A 244 15.85 5.83 16.09
C GLU A 244 15.99 5.58 14.59
N ALA A 245 16.59 4.45 14.21
CA ALA A 245 16.68 3.98 12.83
C ALA A 245 15.30 3.86 12.17
N MET A 246 14.33 3.24 12.85
CA MET A 246 12.97 3.09 12.31
C MET A 246 12.25 4.44 12.14
N ALA A 247 12.44 5.38 13.07
CA ALA A 247 11.90 6.73 12.95
C ALA A 247 12.54 7.48 11.76
N ARG A 248 13.87 7.41 11.64
CA ARG A 248 14.62 8.02 10.55
C ARG A 248 14.24 7.43 9.18
N LEU A 249 14.01 6.12 9.08
CA LEU A 249 13.52 5.49 7.86
C LEU A 249 12.14 6.05 7.46
N GLN A 250 11.23 6.24 8.41
CA GLN A 250 9.93 6.86 8.13
C GLN A 250 10.10 8.28 7.56
N ASP A 251 10.95 9.10 8.18
CA ASP A 251 11.22 10.46 7.70
C ASP A 251 11.78 10.46 6.27
N LEU A 252 12.73 9.57 5.98
CA LEU A 252 13.34 9.44 4.65
C LEU A 252 12.32 8.99 3.59
N LEU A 253 11.41 8.08 3.93
CA LEU A 253 10.36 7.62 3.03
C LEU A 253 9.35 8.73 2.72
N LEU A 254 9.00 9.55 3.72
CA LEU A 254 7.96 10.57 3.62
C LEU A 254 8.49 11.95 3.22
N ALA A 255 9.82 12.12 3.11
CA ALA A 255 10.44 13.36 2.70
C ALA A 255 9.87 13.90 1.37
N ARG A 256 9.44 15.17 1.39
CA ARG A 256 8.84 15.85 0.22
C ARG A 256 9.87 16.18 -0.86
N LYS A 257 11.11 16.51 -0.48
CA LYS A 257 12.22 16.85 -1.37
C LYS A 257 13.22 15.69 -1.42
N ASP A 258 13.41 15.09 -2.59
CA ASP A 258 14.62 14.32 -2.83
C ASP A 258 15.74 15.28 -3.21
N ALA A 259 16.77 15.37 -2.38
CA ALA A 259 18.09 15.70 -2.89
C ALA A 259 18.56 14.48 -3.72
N ARG A 260 18.42 14.56 -5.05
CA ARG A 260 19.12 13.73 -6.06
C ARG A 260 18.55 12.36 -6.47
N VAL A 261 17.26 12.07 -6.27
CA VAL A 261 16.62 10.95 -7.00
C VAL A 261 15.97 11.51 -8.27
N VAL A 262 16.71 11.49 -9.39
CA VAL A 262 16.17 11.83 -10.71
C VAL A 262 15.53 10.56 -11.29
N ILE A 263 14.27 10.34 -10.96
CA ILE A 263 13.35 9.61 -11.85
C ILE A 263 12.77 10.68 -12.78
N PRO A 264 12.61 10.44 -14.10
CA PRO A 264 11.93 11.38 -14.98
C PRO A 264 10.42 11.36 -14.66
N VAL A 265 10.06 11.89 -13.51
CA VAL A 265 8.71 12.39 -13.22
C VAL A 265 8.76 13.85 -13.64
N ALA A 266 7.87 14.25 -14.53
CA ALA A 266 7.67 15.65 -14.89
C ALA A 266 7.70 16.52 -13.63
N ALA A 267 8.37 17.68 -13.69
CA ALA A 267 8.63 18.55 -12.55
C ALA A 267 7.42 18.64 -11.62
N SER A 268 7.55 18.09 -10.41
CA SER A 268 6.47 18.07 -9.43
C SER A 268 6.04 19.52 -9.13
N PRO A 269 4.80 19.92 -9.40
CA PRO A 269 4.35 21.28 -9.10
C PRO A 269 4.42 21.52 -7.59
N ALA A 270 4.66 22.78 -7.20
CA ALA A 270 4.77 23.15 -5.79
C ALA A 270 3.44 22.88 -5.07
N LEU A 271 3.45 21.94 -4.13
CA LEU A 271 2.30 21.68 -3.24
C LEU A 271 2.20 22.81 -2.20
N PRO A 272 0.98 23.21 -1.80
CA PRO A 272 0.78 24.21 -0.76
C PRO A 272 1.36 23.74 0.60
N PRO A 273 1.82 24.68 1.44
CA PRO A 273 2.37 24.36 2.76
C PRO A 273 1.28 23.78 3.68
N VAL A 274 1.68 22.84 4.56
CA VAL A 274 0.80 22.23 5.56
C VAL A 274 0.66 23.21 6.72
N VAL A 275 -0.37 24.05 6.70
CA VAL A 275 -0.58 25.08 7.74
C VAL A 275 -2.05 25.22 8.16
N ALA A 276 -3.01 24.73 7.35
CA ALA A 276 -4.40 25.11 7.53
C ALA A 276 -5.07 24.58 8.81
N ALA A 277 -4.76 23.35 9.24
CA ALA A 277 -5.41 22.74 10.41
C ALA A 277 -4.85 23.22 11.76
N ASP A 278 -3.70 23.91 11.77
CA ASP A 278 -3.17 24.55 12.99
C ASP A 278 -3.66 25.99 13.14
N ALA A 279 -4.34 26.55 12.13
CA ALA A 279 -4.96 27.87 12.23
C ALA A 279 -6.08 27.88 13.28
N ALA A 280 -6.25 29.03 13.94
CA ALA A 280 -7.32 29.25 14.92
C ALA A 280 -8.70 28.96 14.34
N ARG A 281 -8.93 29.34 13.07
CA ARG A 281 -10.19 29.14 12.36
C ARG A 281 -9.94 28.82 10.89
N PHE A 282 -10.57 27.78 10.36
CA PHE A 282 -10.38 27.37 8.96
C PHE A 282 -11.63 26.72 8.35
N ALA A 283 -11.72 26.74 7.02
CA ALA A 283 -12.76 26.05 6.28
C ALA A 283 -12.35 24.59 6.01
N LEU A 284 -13.23 23.65 6.32
CA LEU A 284 -13.08 22.23 6.04
C LEU A 284 -14.00 21.82 4.90
N LEU A 285 -13.41 21.35 3.80
CA LEU A 285 -14.11 20.91 2.59
C LEU A 285 -13.77 19.45 2.31
N ALA A 286 -14.66 18.74 1.64
CA ALA A 286 -14.40 17.40 1.11
C ALA A 286 -15.24 17.16 -0.14
N ASP A 287 -14.87 16.17 -0.94
CA ASP A 287 -15.74 15.58 -1.96
C ASP A 287 -16.28 16.65 -2.93
N VAL A 288 -15.37 17.47 -3.47
CA VAL A 288 -15.67 18.52 -4.46
C VAL A 288 -16.16 17.93 -5.77
N HIS A 289 -15.66 16.75 -6.12
CA HIS A 289 -16.14 15.94 -7.23
C HIS A 289 -16.38 16.76 -8.50
N ALA A 290 -15.37 17.53 -8.91
CA ALA A 290 -15.38 18.28 -10.17
C ALA A 290 -16.65 19.13 -10.38
N ASN A 291 -17.30 19.58 -9.30
CA ASN A 291 -18.52 20.39 -9.35
C ASN A 291 -18.15 21.87 -9.16
N ARG A 292 -17.77 22.52 -10.26
CA ARG A 292 -17.30 23.91 -10.24
C ARG A 292 -18.36 24.88 -9.70
N PRO A 293 -19.65 24.84 -10.08
CA PRO A 293 -20.67 25.74 -9.52
C PRO A 293 -20.80 25.62 -8.00
N ALA A 294 -20.78 24.40 -7.45
CA ALA A 294 -20.83 24.17 -6.02
C ALA A 294 -19.58 24.69 -5.29
N LEU A 295 -18.38 24.37 -5.81
CA LEU A 295 -17.13 24.89 -5.25
C LEU A 295 -17.09 26.42 -5.26
N GLN A 296 -17.56 27.05 -6.34
CA GLN A 296 -17.60 28.51 -6.44
C GLN A 296 -18.58 29.15 -5.46
N ALA A 297 -19.69 28.49 -5.13
CA ALA A 297 -20.62 28.96 -4.10
C ALA A 297 -19.97 28.87 -2.71
N VAL A 298 -19.33 27.74 -2.40
CA VAL A 298 -18.62 27.50 -1.13
C VAL A 298 -17.49 28.51 -0.93
N LEU A 299 -16.60 28.70 -1.92
CA LEU A 299 -15.49 29.65 -1.79
C LEU A 299 -15.97 31.10 -1.60
N ARG A 300 -17.06 31.50 -2.27
CA ARG A 300 -17.67 32.83 -2.08
C ARG A 300 -18.23 33.03 -0.68
N ASP A 301 -18.88 32.02 -0.11
CA ASP A 301 -19.38 32.10 1.27
C ASP A 301 -18.23 32.14 2.29
N ILE A 302 -17.16 31.36 2.05
CA ILE A 302 -15.95 31.39 2.88
C ILE A 302 -15.28 32.78 2.84
N ASP A 303 -15.23 33.42 1.67
CA ASP A 303 -14.75 34.80 1.51
C ASP A 303 -15.60 35.81 2.27
N ALA A 304 -16.93 35.69 2.18
CA ALA A 304 -17.85 36.55 2.91
C ALA A 304 -17.71 36.43 4.44
N ARG A 305 -17.23 35.28 4.93
CA ARG A 305 -16.92 35.03 6.35
C ARG A 305 -15.52 35.47 6.77
N GLY A 306 -14.68 35.92 5.84
CA GLY A 306 -13.31 36.35 6.12
C GLY A 306 -12.36 35.22 6.53
N ILE A 307 -12.65 33.98 6.13
CA ILE A 307 -11.82 32.81 6.48
C ILE A 307 -10.73 32.61 5.43
N ALA A 308 -9.47 32.80 5.84
CA ALA A 308 -8.32 32.74 4.94
C ALA A 308 -7.75 31.33 4.73
N SER A 309 -7.88 30.46 5.74
CA SER A 309 -7.30 29.11 5.73
C SER A 309 -8.32 28.04 5.36
N GLY A 310 -7.90 27.04 4.60
CA GLY A 310 -8.78 25.91 4.23
C GLY A 310 -8.04 24.58 4.12
N LEU A 311 -8.74 23.52 4.52
CA LEU A 311 -8.33 22.12 4.39
C LEU A 311 -9.35 21.38 3.52
N VAL A 312 -8.89 20.79 2.41
CA VAL A 312 -9.70 19.99 1.49
C VAL A 312 -9.33 18.52 1.66
N LEU A 313 -10.30 17.70 2.08
CA LEU A 313 -10.13 16.29 2.43
C LEU A 313 -10.12 15.34 1.22
N GLY A 314 -9.76 15.83 0.04
CA GLY A 314 -9.68 15.03 -1.18
C GLY A 314 -10.99 14.89 -1.95
N ASP A 315 -10.91 14.07 -2.99
CA ASP A 315 -11.90 13.94 -4.07
C ASP A 315 -12.21 15.31 -4.68
N VAL A 316 -11.14 15.97 -5.13
CA VAL A 316 -11.22 17.21 -5.91
C VAL A 316 -11.89 16.94 -7.25
N VAL A 317 -11.54 15.80 -7.86
CA VAL A 317 -12.09 15.32 -9.13
C VAL A 317 -12.93 14.06 -8.92
N GLY A 318 -13.65 13.64 -9.97
CA GLY A 318 -14.62 12.56 -9.91
C GLY A 318 -16.04 13.09 -10.00
N TYR A 319 -16.95 12.26 -10.51
CA TYR A 319 -18.39 12.46 -10.78
C TYR A 319 -18.81 13.71 -11.59
N GLY A 320 -18.39 14.92 -11.21
CA GLY A 320 -18.74 16.17 -11.87
C GLY A 320 -17.99 16.41 -13.18
N PRO A 321 -18.46 17.37 -13.99
CA PRO A 321 -17.96 17.59 -15.35
C PRO A 321 -16.80 18.58 -15.46
N HIS A 322 -16.35 19.22 -14.37
CA HIS A 322 -15.37 20.33 -14.38
C HIS A 322 -14.06 20.03 -13.61
N PRO A 323 -13.34 18.93 -13.91
CA PRO A 323 -12.19 18.52 -13.09
C PRO A 323 -11.03 19.52 -13.16
N ARG A 324 -10.76 20.11 -14.35
CA ARG A 324 -9.65 21.05 -14.55
C ARG A 324 -9.88 22.36 -13.80
N GLU A 325 -11.11 22.86 -13.85
CA GLU A 325 -11.50 24.11 -13.22
C GLU A 325 -11.45 24.00 -11.69
N CYS A 326 -11.92 22.88 -11.11
CA CYS A 326 -11.81 22.66 -9.67
C CYS A 326 -10.35 22.57 -9.21
N ILE A 327 -9.47 21.90 -9.97
CA ILE A 327 -8.02 21.87 -9.69
C ILE A 327 -7.46 23.29 -9.73
N ALA A 328 -7.75 24.06 -10.77
CA ALA A 328 -7.25 25.43 -10.93
C ALA A 328 -7.68 26.34 -9.78
N MET A 329 -8.97 26.29 -9.41
CA MET A 329 -9.52 27.09 -8.30
C MET A 329 -8.86 26.76 -6.96
N LEU A 330 -8.66 25.48 -6.65
CA LEU A 330 -8.00 25.08 -5.40
C LEU A 330 -6.50 25.41 -5.37
N ARG A 331 -5.81 25.31 -6.51
CA ARG A 331 -4.41 25.74 -6.64
C ARG A 331 -4.27 27.24 -6.43
N GLU A 332 -5.12 28.04 -7.08
CA GLU A 332 -5.14 29.50 -6.93
C GLU A 332 -5.43 29.93 -5.50
N ARG A 333 -6.36 29.23 -4.84
CA ARG A 333 -6.74 29.51 -3.45
C ARG A 333 -5.62 29.22 -2.45
N GLY A 334 -4.69 28.32 -2.77
CA GLY A 334 -3.57 27.95 -1.89
C GLY A 334 -3.98 27.14 -0.65
N TYR A 335 -5.17 26.51 -0.66
CA TYR A 335 -5.61 25.66 0.44
C TYR A 335 -4.77 24.40 0.57
N THR A 336 -4.71 23.86 1.79
CA THR A 336 -4.11 22.56 2.02
C THR A 336 -5.05 21.48 1.49
N VAL A 337 -4.56 20.59 0.62
CA VAL A 337 -5.36 19.53 0.00
C VAL A 337 -4.71 18.18 0.28
N ILE A 338 -5.50 17.20 0.71
CA ILE A 338 -5.09 15.78 0.78
C ILE A 338 -5.73 14.99 -0.38
N GLN A 339 -5.17 13.83 -0.68
CA GLN A 339 -5.62 12.97 -1.77
C GLN A 339 -6.84 12.13 -1.35
N GLY A 340 -7.90 12.17 -2.15
CA GLY A 340 -9.00 11.21 -2.09
C GLY A 340 -8.83 10.03 -3.04
N ASN A 341 -9.74 9.06 -2.99
CA ASN A 341 -9.64 7.89 -3.84
C ASN A 341 -9.82 8.26 -5.33
N HIS A 342 -10.75 9.15 -5.68
CA HIS A 342 -10.94 9.59 -7.07
C HIS A 342 -9.72 10.37 -7.59
N ASP A 343 -9.07 11.17 -6.74
CA ASP A 343 -7.81 11.86 -7.09
C ASP A 343 -6.70 10.84 -7.39
N TYR A 344 -6.53 9.84 -6.51
CA TYR A 344 -5.57 8.75 -6.70
C TYR A 344 -5.83 7.96 -7.97
N GLY A 345 -7.09 7.59 -8.23
CA GLY A 345 -7.51 6.90 -9.44
C GLY A 345 -7.27 7.73 -10.69
N ALA A 346 -7.56 9.03 -10.65
CA ALA A 346 -7.34 9.95 -11.76
C ALA A 346 -5.84 10.20 -12.02
N ALA A 347 -4.99 10.20 -11.00
CA ALA A 347 -3.55 10.32 -11.17
C ALA A 347 -2.94 9.03 -11.77
N THR A 348 -3.21 7.87 -11.14
CA THR A 348 -2.49 6.62 -11.41
C THR A 348 -3.16 5.71 -12.44
N GLY A 349 -4.47 5.86 -12.66
CA GLY A 349 -5.29 4.91 -13.41
C GLY A 349 -5.63 3.64 -12.63
N SER A 350 -5.22 3.54 -11.37
CA SER A 350 -5.51 2.38 -10.52
C SER A 350 -6.92 2.47 -9.95
N THR A 351 -7.85 1.68 -10.50
CA THR A 351 -9.24 1.58 -10.02
C THR A 351 -9.62 0.16 -9.57
N ARG A 352 -8.61 -0.67 -9.24
CA ARG A 352 -8.79 -2.09 -8.90
C ARG A 352 -9.50 -2.34 -7.56
N ARG A 353 -9.32 -1.46 -6.57
CA ARG A 353 -9.87 -1.59 -5.21
C ARG A 353 -10.75 -0.38 -4.90
N GLY A 354 -11.86 -0.58 -4.21
CA GLY A 354 -12.68 0.52 -3.68
C GLY A 354 -13.51 1.32 -4.68
N PHE A 355 -13.60 0.92 -5.95
CA PHE A 355 -14.43 1.61 -6.96
C PHE A 355 -15.61 0.75 -7.43
N SER A 356 -16.80 1.34 -7.44
CA SER A 356 -17.95 0.81 -8.18
C SER A 356 -17.75 0.92 -9.69
N THR A 357 -18.51 0.17 -10.50
CA THR A 357 -18.44 0.25 -11.97
C THR A 357 -18.58 1.68 -12.47
N LEU A 358 -19.60 2.41 -11.98
CA LEU A 358 -19.81 3.82 -12.33
C LEU A 358 -18.62 4.71 -11.93
N ALA A 359 -18.06 4.50 -10.74
CA ALA A 359 -16.90 5.27 -10.28
C ALA A 359 -15.66 5.03 -11.15
N ARG A 360 -15.48 3.80 -11.67
CA ARG A 360 -14.40 3.47 -12.62
C ARG A 360 -14.55 4.21 -13.93
N GLU A 361 -15.74 4.16 -14.54
CA GLU A 361 -16.06 4.86 -15.79
C GLU A 361 -15.82 6.36 -15.67
N VAL A 362 -16.24 6.93 -14.53
CA VAL A 362 -16.04 8.34 -14.19
C VAL A 362 -14.56 8.70 -14.06
N VAL A 363 -13.75 7.88 -13.39
CA VAL A 363 -12.30 8.10 -13.29
C VAL A 363 -11.63 7.99 -14.66
N GLU A 364 -12.01 7.00 -15.46
CA GLU A 364 -11.50 6.83 -16.83
C GLU A 364 -11.84 8.04 -17.69
N TRP A 365 -13.08 8.53 -17.66
CA TRP A 365 -13.48 9.76 -18.34
C TRP A 365 -12.68 10.98 -17.84
N THR A 366 -12.57 11.15 -16.51
CA THR A 366 -11.85 12.27 -15.88
C THR A 366 -10.41 12.32 -16.37
N ARG A 367 -9.73 11.17 -16.44
CA ARG A 367 -8.35 11.06 -16.91
C ARG A 367 -8.15 11.58 -18.33
N THR A 368 -9.14 11.43 -19.21
CA THR A 368 -9.08 11.95 -20.59
C THR A 368 -9.19 13.48 -20.66
N ARG A 369 -9.69 14.12 -19.59
CA ARG A 369 -9.85 15.58 -19.51
C ARG A 369 -8.63 16.27 -18.91
N LEU A 370 -7.88 15.55 -18.08
CA LEU A 370 -6.70 16.08 -17.42
C LEU A 370 -5.47 16.02 -18.34
N ASP A 371 -4.57 16.98 -18.21
CA ASP A 371 -3.21 16.88 -18.76
C ASP A 371 -2.23 16.21 -17.77
N ASP A 372 -0.96 16.11 -18.17
CA ASP A 372 0.09 15.48 -17.34
C ASP A 372 0.39 16.27 -16.06
N ASP A 373 0.33 17.60 -16.09
CA ASP A 373 0.59 18.45 -14.92
C ASP A 373 -0.54 18.32 -13.89
N GLU A 374 -1.79 18.30 -14.36
CA GLU A 374 -2.96 18.11 -13.52
C GLU A 374 -2.95 16.71 -12.86
N ARG A 375 -2.63 15.66 -13.63
CA ARG A 375 -2.46 14.30 -13.07
C ARG A 375 -1.30 14.22 -12.08
N ALA A 376 -0.17 14.85 -12.40
CA ALA A 376 1.00 14.86 -11.52
C ALA A 376 0.69 15.56 -10.19
N TRP A 377 -0.07 16.66 -10.22
CA TRP A 377 -0.50 17.36 -9.02
C TRP A 377 -1.42 16.51 -8.15
N LEU A 378 -2.45 15.87 -8.73
CA LEU A 378 -3.31 14.94 -7.99
C LEU A 378 -2.51 13.79 -7.36
N GLY A 379 -1.52 13.25 -8.09
CA GLY A 379 -0.64 12.18 -7.62
C GLY A 379 0.36 12.62 -6.54
N ALA A 380 0.64 13.92 -6.46
CA ALA A 380 1.55 14.50 -5.48
C ALA A 380 0.85 14.90 -4.17
N LEU A 381 -0.49 15.00 -4.16
CA LEU A 381 -1.26 15.29 -2.96
C LEU A 381 -0.92 14.28 -1.85
N PRO A 382 -0.68 14.73 -0.60
CA PRO A 382 -0.45 13.83 0.52
C PRO A 382 -1.73 13.03 0.82
N PRO A 383 -1.68 11.71 1.06
CA PRO A 383 -2.88 10.92 1.35
C PRO A 383 -3.45 11.18 2.75
N HIS A 384 -2.65 11.72 3.66
CA HIS A 384 -3.09 12.18 4.96
C HIS A 384 -2.19 13.29 5.48
N LEU A 385 -2.67 14.02 6.47
CA LEU A 385 -1.88 14.97 7.26
C LEU A 385 -2.09 14.67 8.74
N ARG A 386 -1.03 14.78 9.54
CA ARG A 386 -1.10 14.55 10.98
C ARG A 386 -0.41 15.71 11.69
N GLY A 387 -1.12 16.34 12.61
CA GLY A 387 -0.56 17.31 13.56
C GLY A 387 -0.27 16.66 14.91
N HIS A 388 -0.15 17.50 15.94
CA HIS A 388 0.12 17.04 17.31
C HIS A 388 -1.02 16.17 17.88
N ASP A 389 -2.25 16.69 17.84
CA ASP A 389 -3.46 16.05 18.39
C ASP A 389 -4.57 15.86 17.34
N TRP A 390 -4.23 15.99 16.04
CA TRP A 390 -5.21 15.89 14.97
C TRP A 390 -4.73 15.08 13.76
N LEU A 391 -5.67 14.54 13.00
CA LEU A 391 -5.47 13.75 11.78
C LEU A 391 -6.43 14.23 10.69
N ALA A 392 -5.98 14.31 9.44
CA ALA A 392 -6.82 14.51 8.27
C ALA A 392 -6.61 13.36 7.29
N VAL A 393 -7.69 12.67 6.94
CA VAL A 393 -7.74 11.58 5.97
C VAL A 393 -8.94 11.78 5.06
N HIS A 394 -8.96 11.17 3.88
CA HIS A 394 -10.17 11.20 3.06
C HIS A 394 -11.20 10.18 3.57
N GLY A 395 -10.77 8.96 3.83
CA GLY A 395 -11.60 7.82 4.24
C GLY A 395 -11.72 7.68 5.74
N ALA A 396 -11.11 6.65 6.33
CA ALA A 396 -11.19 6.38 7.77
C ALA A 396 -9.79 6.35 8.42
N PRO A 397 -9.63 6.84 9.66
CA PRO A 397 -8.35 6.77 10.39
C PRO A 397 -7.71 5.38 10.46
N ILE A 398 -8.53 4.32 10.61
CA ILE A 398 -8.03 2.94 10.70
C ILE A 398 -7.56 2.37 9.34
N ASP A 399 -7.89 3.04 8.24
CA ASP A 399 -7.53 2.59 6.90
C ASP A 399 -6.06 2.89 6.61
N LYS A 400 -5.27 1.85 6.37
CA LYS A 400 -3.86 1.97 5.98
C LYS A 400 -3.65 2.68 4.63
N HIS A 401 -4.67 2.76 3.79
CA HIS A 401 -4.68 3.52 2.53
C HIS A 401 -5.31 4.91 2.70
N PHE A 402 -5.81 5.27 3.88
CA PHE A 402 -6.36 6.59 4.21
C PHE A 402 -7.59 7.06 3.40
N PHE A 403 -8.10 6.31 2.42
CA PHE A 403 -9.16 6.78 1.52
C PHE A 403 -10.17 5.74 1.02
N TYR A 404 -10.05 4.45 1.35
CA TYR A 404 -10.99 3.41 0.88
C TYR A 404 -12.06 3.05 1.90
N ALA A 405 -11.74 3.11 3.20
CA ALA A 405 -12.72 2.78 4.23
C ALA A 405 -13.60 3.97 4.58
N TYR A 406 -14.81 3.67 5.05
CA TYR A 406 -15.80 4.67 5.44
C TYR A 406 -15.99 4.71 6.95
N VAL A 407 -16.27 5.91 7.47
CA VAL A 407 -16.75 6.13 8.84
C VAL A 407 -18.27 6.31 8.80
N TYR A 408 -19.00 5.31 9.28
CA TYR A 408 -20.46 5.33 9.41
C TYR A 408 -20.86 4.87 10.81
N HIS A 409 -22.16 4.86 11.10
CA HIS A 409 -22.73 4.36 12.36
C HIS A 409 -22.17 2.97 12.79
N MET A 410 -21.88 2.07 11.85
CA MET A 410 -21.37 0.73 12.19
C MET A 410 -19.85 0.67 12.42
N THR A 411 -19.10 1.70 12.05
CA THR A 411 -17.63 1.66 12.04
C THR A 411 -16.99 2.77 12.88
N TYR A 412 -17.75 3.77 13.34
CA TYR A 412 -17.18 4.93 14.03
C TYR A 412 -16.51 4.56 15.36
N THR A 413 -17.08 3.65 16.17
CA THR A 413 -16.51 3.28 17.48
C THR A 413 -15.09 2.72 17.34
N LEU A 414 -14.87 1.84 16.35
CA LEU A 414 -13.52 1.32 16.06
C LEU A 414 -12.52 2.41 15.65
N ASN A 415 -13.01 3.48 15.00
CA ASN A 415 -12.18 4.62 14.67
C ASN A 415 -11.91 5.51 15.89
N LEU A 416 -12.90 5.74 16.76
CA LEU A 416 -12.70 6.46 18.04
C LEU A 416 -11.68 5.73 18.94
N ASP A 417 -11.81 4.41 19.08
CA ASP A 417 -10.85 3.58 19.83
C ASP A 417 -9.44 3.63 19.23
N TRP A 418 -9.34 3.79 17.90
CA TRP A 418 -8.05 3.98 17.25
C TRP A 418 -7.48 5.37 17.53
N LEU A 419 -8.30 6.42 17.47
CA LEU A 419 -7.89 7.79 17.79
C LEU A 419 -7.35 7.89 19.22
N GLU A 420 -8.07 7.32 20.19
CA GLU A 420 -7.67 7.29 21.59
C GLU A 420 -6.30 6.61 21.77
N ARG A 421 -6.12 5.40 21.22
CA ARG A 421 -4.83 4.67 21.29
C ARG A 421 -3.68 5.42 20.63
N GLU A 422 -3.96 6.17 19.57
CA GLU A 422 -2.97 6.92 18.81
C GLU A 422 -2.74 8.34 19.35
N GLY A 423 -3.43 8.74 20.42
CA GLY A 423 -3.33 10.08 21.01
C GLY A 423 -3.84 11.18 20.08
N VAL A 424 -4.81 10.87 19.21
CA VAL A 424 -5.44 11.82 18.29
C VAL A 424 -6.77 12.26 18.90
N ARG A 425 -6.97 13.56 19.09
CA ARG A 425 -8.22 14.13 19.57
C ARG A 425 -9.19 14.40 18.42
N LEU A 426 -8.74 15.04 17.35
CA LEU A 426 -9.61 15.43 16.22
C LEU A 426 -9.21 14.73 14.94
N ALA A 427 -10.15 14.05 14.29
CA ALA A 427 -9.94 13.47 12.97
C ALA A 427 -10.94 14.05 11.97
N PHE A 428 -10.42 14.70 10.94
CA PHE A 428 -11.18 15.22 9.82
C PHE A 428 -11.23 14.16 8.72
N HIS A 429 -12.44 13.81 8.28
CA HIS A 429 -12.65 12.82 7.22
C HIS A 429 -13.72 13.24 6.21
N GLY A 430 -13.71 12.63 5.02
CA GLY A 430 -14.69 12.82 3.96
C GLY A 430 -15.29 11.47 3.55
N HIS A 431 -15.40 11.26 2.23
CA HIS A 431 -15.71 9.99 1.54
C HIS A 431 -17.16 9.49 1.71
N THR A 432 -17.76 9.70 2.88
CA THR A 432 -19.15 9.34 3.17
C THR A 432 -20.13 10.30 2.52
N HIS A 433 -19.70 11.56 2.31
CA HIS A 433 -20.51 12.69 1.85
C HIS A 433 -21.67 13.04 2.80
N LEU A 434 -21.53 12.68 4.09
CA LEU A 434 -22.53 12.92 5.14
C LEU A 434 -21.95 13.85 6.19
N ALA A 435 -22.47 15.07 6.27
CA ALA A 435 -22.05 16.04 7.27
C ALA A 435 -22.42 15.58 8.69
N GLY A 436 -21.48 15.70 9.62
CA GLY A 436 -21.72 15.37 11.03
C GLY A 436 -20.45 15.09 11.83
N VAL A 437 -20.66 14.77 13.10
CA VAL A 437 -19.63 14.43 14.07
C VAL A 437 -19.97 13.14 14.78
N TYR A 438 -19.06 12.18 14.79
CA TYR A 438 -19.04 11.11 15.79
C TYR A 438 -18.03 11.49 16.88
N ALA A 439 -18.43 11.49 18.14
CA ALA A 439 -17.54 11.91 19.23
C ALA A 439 -17.63 10.98 20.44
N ARG A 440 -16.53 10.92 21.20
CA ARG A 440 -16.48 10.34 22.54
C ARG A 440 -16.45 11.46 23.57
N ARG A 441 -17.30 11.37 24.59
CA ARG A 441 -17.35 12.29 25.73
C ARG A 441 -17.52 11.50 27.02
N ASP A 442 -16.58 11.63 27.94
CA ASP A 442 -16.60 10.95 29.24
C ASP A 442 -16.78 9.42 29.10
N GLY A 443 -16.19 8.85 28.04
CA GLY A 443 -16.28 7.42 27.72
C GLY A 443 -17.54 6.97 26.96
N GLU A 444 -18.48 7.87 26.69
CA GLU A 444 -19.70 7.60 25.93
C GLU A 444 -19.59 8.13 24.49
N ASP A 445 -20.01 7.30 23.54
CA ASP A 445 -20.00 7.63 22.12
C ASP A 445 -21.33 8.28 21.68
N LEU A 446 -21.27 9.31 20.83
CA LEU A 446 -22.44 9.98 20.27
C LEU A 446 -22.26 10.32 18.79
N HIS A 447 -23.39 10.59 18.11
CA HIS A 447 -23.44 11.08 16.74
C HIS A 447 -24.29 12.36 16.67
N ALA A 448 -23.75 13.41 16.08
CA ALA A 448 -24.40 14.70 15.94
C ALA A 448 -24.40 15.16 14.47
N THR A 449 -25.56 15.51 13.94
CA THR A 449 -25.75 16.03 12.58
C THR A 449 -26.35 17.45 12.57
N GLY A 450 -26.31 18.13 13.71
CA GLY A 450 -26.77 19.51 13.85
C GLY A 450 -25.84 20.49 13.13
N ALA A 451 -26.34 21.71 12.90
CA ALA A 451 -25.55 22.77 12.24
C ALA A 451 -24.36 23.28 13.07
N HIS A 452 -24.32 22.96 14.37
CA HIS A 452 -23.26 23.38 15.28
C HIS A 452 -22.92 22.22 16.23
N PHE A 453 -21.63 22.08 16.54
CA PHE A 453 -21.15 21.12 17.53
C PHE A 453 -20.00 21.71 18.37
N ASP A 454 -20.09 21.52 19.69
CA ASP A 454 -19.08 21.90 20.66
C ASP A 454 -18.01 20.80 20.80
N LEU A 455 -16.78 21.10 20.40
CA LEU A 455 -15.61 20.23 20.49
C LEU A 455 -14.89 20.33 21.86
N ALA A 456 -15.19 21.34 22.68
CA ALA A 456 -14.49 21.56 23.95
C ALA A 456 -14.61 20.36 24.89
N ASN A 457 -15.76 19.69 24.86
CA ASN A 457 -16.07 18.53 25.72
C ASN A 457 -15.90 17.18 25.00
N ALA A 458 -15.27 17.14 23.83
CA ALA A 458 -14.99 15.89 23.12
C ALA A 458 -13.56 15.38 23.40
N ASP A 459 -13.47 14.16 23.91
CA ASP A 459 -12.21 13.43 24.11
C ASP A 459 -11.60 13.05 22.76
N GLN A 460 -12.45 12.51 21.88
CA GLN A 460 -12.13 12.24 20.48
C GLN A 460 -13.32 12.63 19.59
N ALA A 461 -13.06 13.14 18.39
CA ALA A 461 -14.09 13.47 17.41
C ALA A 461 -13.66 13.13 15.98
N LEU A 462 -14.54 12.46 15.25
CA LEU A 462 -14.51 12.23 13.81
C LEU A 462 -15.45 13.24 13.16
N ILE A 463 -14.92 14.13 12.33
CA ILE A 463 -15.64 15.29 11.78
C ILE A 463 -15.69 15.16 10.26
N CYS A 464 -16.89 15.05 9.70
CA CYS A 464 -17.12 15.05 8.26
C CYS A 464 -17.83 16.33 7.84
N PRO A 465 -17.25 17.16 6.93
CA PRO A 465 -17.87 18.41 6.49
C PRO A 465 -19.07 18.21 5.56
N GLY A 466 -19.39 16.96 5.19
CA GLY A 466 -20.31 16.63 4.10
C GLY A 466 -19.58 16.62 2.77
N SER A 467 -20.30 16.93 1.69
CA SER A 467 -19.70 17.01 0.35
C SER A 467 -20.03 18.32 -0.33
N VAL A 468 -18.99 18.95 -0.89
CA VAL A 468 -19.15 20.16 -1.69
C VAL A 468 -19.91 19.85 -2.98
N GLY A 469 -19.54 18.78 -3.69
CA GLY A 469 -20.01 18.52 -5.05
C GLY A 469 -21.07 17.44 -5.22
N GLN A 470 -21.25 16.55 -4.25
CA GLN A 470 -22.13 15.38 -4.33
C GLN A 470 -22.65 14.96 -2.95
N THR A 471 -23.38 15.82 -2.24
CA THR A 471 -23.98 15.45 -0.94
C THR A 471 -24.82 14.17 -1.01
N ARG A 472 -24.76 13.36 0.05
CA ARG A 472 -25.57 12.15 0.23
C ARG A 472 -26.55 12.25 1.40
N SER A 473 -26.77 13.46 1.90
CA SER A 473 -27.63 13.75 3.05
C SER A 473 -29.14 13.63 2.75
N GLY A 474 -29.52 13.33 1.50
CA GLY A 474 -30.91 13.32 1.04
C GLY A 474 -31.48 14.71 0.77
N THR A 475 -30.69 15.78 0.94
CA THR A 475 -31.06 17.16 0.61
C THR A 475 -30.01 17.75 -0.33
N PRO A 476 -30.38 18.23 -1.53
CA PRO A 476 -29.44 18.86 -2.45
C PRO A 476 -28.79 20.11 -1.86
N GLY A 477 -27.57 20.41 -2.33
CA GLY A 477 -26.81 21.58 -1.92
C GLY A 477 -25.32 21.25 -1.84
N ALA A 478 -24.50 22.29 -1.69
CA ALA A 478 -23.09 22.17 -1.38
C ALA A 478 -22.89 22.24 0.13
N GLU A 479 -22.11 21.32 0.70
CA GLU A 479 -21.86 21.24 2.14
C GLU A 479 -20.37 21.45 2.44
N TYR A 480 -20.10 22.20 3.50
CA TYR A 480 -18.76 22.33 4.09
C TYR A 480 -18.88 22.65 5.59
N ALA A 481 -17.76 22.70 6.30
CA ALA A 481 -17.74 23.10 7.70
C ALA A 481 -16.73 24.22 7.98
N VAL A 482 -16.99 25.01 9.02
CA VAL A 482 -16.03 25.94 9.61
C VAL A 482 -15.60 25.38 10.95
N VAL A 483 -14.31 25.13 11.10
CA VAL A 483 -13.72 24.67 12.37
C VAL A 483 -13.07 25.86 13.04
N ASP A 484 -13.45 26.10 14.29
CA ASP A 484 -12.84 27.10 15.16
C ASP A 484 -12.18 26.40 16.34
N ARG A 485 -10.84 26.35 16.32
CA ARG A 485 -10.04 25.68 17.36
C ARG A 485 -9.92 26.50 18.63
N GLU A 486 -10.01 27.83 18.53
CA GLU A 486 -9.97 28.71 19.70
C GLU A 486 -11.28 28.65 20.47
N ALA A 487 -12.41 28.74 19.77
CA ALA A 487 -13.74 28.55 20.36
C ALA A 487 -14.02 27.08 20.69
N GLY A 488 -13.30 26.15 20.03
CA GLY A 488 -13.54 24.72 20.18
C GLY A 488 -14.87 24.29 19.57
N THR A 489 -15.20 24.76 18.37
CA THR A 489 -16.50 24.49 17.73
C THR A 489 -16.34 24.07 16.26
N VAL A 490 -17.37 23.41 15.74
CA VAL A 490 -17.55 23.20 14.31
C VAL A 490 -18.96 23.61 13.88
N ASP A 491 -19.04 24.43 12.83
CA ASP A 491 -20.29 24.88 12.23
C ASP A 491 -20.43 24.28 10.83
N PHE A 492 -21.52 23.57 10.57
CA PHE A 492 -21.83 22.97 9.28
C PHE A 492 -22.70 23.92 8.44
N VAL A 493 -22.30 24.12 7.19
CA VAL A 493 -22.93 25.07 6.28
C VAL A 493 -23.41 24.31 5.05
N ARG A 494 -24.66 24.57 4.65
CA ARG A 494 -25.23 24.11 3.38
C ARG A 494 -25.63 25.31 2.54
N LEU A 495 -25.27 25.28 1.26
CA LEU A 495 -25.51 26.36 0.30
C LEU A 495 -26.22 25.83 -0.94
N ASP A 496 -27.12 26.63 -1.49
CA ASP A 496 -27.63 26.41 -2.83
C ASP A 496 -26.57 26.81 -3.86
N TYR A 497 -26.60 26.14 -5.01
CA TYR A 497 -25.79 26.48 -6.18
C TYR A 497 -26.59 26.16 -7.45
N ASP A 498 -26.08 26.57 -8.62
CA ASP A 498 -26.71 26.26 -9.90
C ASP A 498 -26.51 24.77 -10.27
N LEU A 499 -27.34 23.94 -9.66
CA LEU A 499 -27.36 22.50 -9.84
C LEU A 499 -27.77 22.13 -11.26
N GLU A 500 -28.72 22.85 -11.85
CA GLU A 500 -29.21 22.56 -13.19
C GLU A 500 -28.16 22.86 -14.26
N ALA A 501 -27.33 23.89 -14.09
CA ALA A 501 -26.15 24.08 -14.93
C ALA A 501 -25.20 22.87 -14.85
N THR A 502 -24.90 22.39 -13.64
CA THR A 502 -24.05 21.20 -13.45
C THR A 502 -24.66 19.95 -14.10
N ALA A 503 -25.97 19.75 -13.95
CA ALA A 503 -26.69 18.64 -14.56
C ALA A 503 -26.71 18.75 -16.10
N CYS A 504 -26.74 19.96 -16.65
CA CYS A 504 -26.62 20.19 -18.09
C CYS A 504 -25.23 19.80 -18.60
N ASP A 505 -24.19 20.25 -17.91
CA ASP A 505 -22.80 19.98 -18.28
C ASP A 505 -22.48 18.48 -18.16
N LEU A 506 -23.01 17.78 -17.16
CA LEU A 506 -22.92 16.32 -17.05
C LEU A 506 -23.49 15.59 -18.28
N ARG A 507 -24.65 16.03 -18.77
CA ARG A 507 -25.26 15.46 -19.99
C ARG A 507 -24.42 15.76 -21.22
N ALA A 508 -23.93 16.99 -21.34
CA ALA A 508 -23.05 17.39 -22.46
C ALA A 508 -21.72 16.62 -22.47
N ALA A 509 -21.22 16.26 -21.28
CA ALA A 509 -20.01 15.46 -21.09
C ALA A 509 -20.15 13.98 -21.47
N GLY A 510 -21.38 13.49 -21.70
CA GLY A 510 -21.69 12.09 -22.00
C GLY A 510 -21.56 11.16 -20.78
N LEU A 511 -21.55 11.70 -19.57
CA LEU A 511 -21.54 10.93 -18.32
C LEU A 511 -22.95 10.37 -18.02
N SER A 512 -23.03 9.30 -17.22
CA SER A 512 -24.30 8.61 -16.94
C SER A 512 -25.40 9.55 -16.45
N VAL A 513 -26.62 9.38 -17.01
CA VAL A 513 -27.82 10.16 -16.66
C VAL A 513 -28.13 10.05 -15.16
N ASP A 514 -27.74 8.95 -14.52
CA ASP A 514 -27.96 8.72 -13.09
C ASP A 514 -27.23 9.75 -12.21
N LEU A 515 -26.12 10.34 -12.67
CA LEU A 515 -25.35 11.32 -11.89
C LEU A 515 -26.13 12.63 -11.70
N ALA A 516 -26.81 13.11 -12.75
CA ALA A 516 -27.65 14.30 -12.64
C ALA A 516 -28.85 14.07 -11.71
N SER A 517 -29.47 12.88 -11.79
CA SER A 517 -30.58 12.50 -10.90
C SER A 517 -30.13 12.38 -9.43
N ARG A 518 -28.93 11.86 -9.20
CA ARG A 518 -28.29 11.78 -7.87
C ARG A 518 -28.06 13.16 -7.25
N LEU A 519 -27.51 14.10 -8.02
CA LEU A 519 -27.34 15.49 -7.55
C LEU A 519 -28.67 16.11 -7.11
N ARG A 520 -29.72 15.99 -7.93
CA ARG A 520 -31.07 16.50 -7.61
C ARG A 520 -31.72 15.85 -6.39
N ALA A 521 -31.29 14.64 -6.04
CA ALA A 521 -31.81 13.90 -4.89
C ALA A 521 -30.93 14.01 -3.65
N GLY A 522 -29.71 14.59 -3.76
CA GLY A 522 -28.70 14.55 -2.71
C GLY A 522 -28.30 13.12 -2.32
N ARG A 523 -27.94 12.27 -3.31
CA ARG A 523 -27.61 10.84 -3.12
C ARG A 523 -26.35 10.37 -3.83
#